data_AF-A0A842KJY6-F1
#
_entry.id   AF-A0A842KJY6-F1
#
_cell.length_a   1.000
_cell.length_b   1.000
_cell.length_c   1.000
_cell.angle_alpha   90.00
_cell.angle_beta   90.00
_cell.angle_gamma   90.00
#
_symmetry.space_group_name_H-M   'P 1'
#
loop_
_entity.id
_entity.type
_entity.pdbx_description
1 polymer ?
#
loop_
_entity_poly.entity_id
_entity_poly.type
_entity_poly.pdbx_seq_one_letter_code
_entity_poly.pdbx_strand_id
1 'polypeptide(L)'
;MHFEFLSGFIYIENLKGFLEKITEISESSGCTIQCLNADLVAGEKHLLFAVTKALRAFDQGKNAAKDMGIEIMRYASGKRQIEEAFSMGVHEGLNNIVFIIIGEMQAVSSCMDILKKMINTHDVISYLPFKREKIMEQFEITAEELAVVGEQMIPALVIERVALVDILK
;
A
#
# COMPACT_ATOMS: atom_id res chain seq x y z
N MET A 1 7.19 -1.11 17.64
CA MET A 1 6.34 -1.49 16.49
C MET A 1 7.23 -1.75 15.29
N HIS A 2 7.21 -2.96 14.77
CA HIS A 2 7.98 -3.41 13.61
C HIS A 2 7.04 -3.59 12.42
N PHE A 3 7.53 -3.41 11.20
CA PHE A 3 6.76 -3.66 9.99
C PHE A 3 7.61 -4.30 8.90
N GLU A 4 6.96 -5.09 8.06
CA GLU A 4 7.56 -5.79 6.92
C GLU A 4 6.65 -5.72 5.70
N PHE A 5 7.25 -5.86 4.51
CA PHE A 5 6.53 -5.97 3.25
C PHE A 5 6.67 -7.39 2.67
N LEU A 6 5.56 -7.95 2.20
CA LEU A 6 5.54 -9.20 1.46
C LEU A 6 4.79 -9.00 0.16
N SER A 7 5.39 -9.38 -0.97
CA SER A 7 4.78 -9.17 -2.28
C SER A 7 4.79 -10.42 -3.15
N GLY A 8 3.89 -10.46 -4.12
CA GLY A 8 3.82 -11.54 -5.10
C GLY A 8 2.57 -11.49 -5.95
N PHE A 9 2.23 -12.64 -6.52
CA PHE A 9 1.06 -12.83 -7.35
C PHE A 9 -0.01 -13.63 -6.62
N ILE A 10 -1.26 -13.26 -6.82
CA ILE A 10 -2.42 -14.02 -6.32
C ILE A 10 -3.59 -13.89 -7.30
N TYR A 11 -4.38 -14.96 -7.43
CA TYR A 11 -5.69 -14.89 -8.04
C TYR A 11 -6.75 -14.88 -6.94
N ILE A 12 -7.57 -13.83 -6.89
CA ILE A 12 -8.63 -13.66 -5.90
C ILE A 12 -9.97 -14.00 -6.56
N GLU A 13 -10.54 -15.15 -6.23
CA GLU A 13 -11.85 -15.58 -6.78
C GLU A 13 -13.01 -14.75 -6.23
N ASN A 14 -12.96 -14.43 -4.93
CA ASN A 14 -13.98 -13.64 -4.25
C ASN A 14 -13.29 -12.64 -3.31
N LEU A 15 -13.48 -11.35 -3.58
CA LEU A 15 -12.77 -10.32 -2.82
C LEU A 15 -13.20 -10.31 -1.36
N LYS A 16 -14.50 -10.46 -1.09
CA LYS A 16 -15.03 -10.43 0.28
C LYS A 16 -14.43 -11.55 1.14
N GLY A 17 -14.48 -12.79 0.66
CA GLY A 17 -13.92 -13.95 1.38
C GLY A 17 -12.40 -13.87 1.55
N PHE A 18 -11.70 -13.28 0.58
CA PHE A 18 -10.27 -12.97 0.74
C PHE A 18 -10.02 -11.99 1.88
N LEU A 19 -10.76 -10.86 1.93
CA LEU A 19 -10.60 -9.85 2.98
C LEU A 19 -11.00 -10.37 4.37
N GLU A 20 -12.04 -11.22 4.46
CA GLU A 20 -12.42 -11.91 5.70
C GLU A 20 -11.25 -12.79 6.21
N LYS A 21 -10.63 -13.58 5.33
CA LYS A 21 -9.47 -14.40 5.68
C LYS A 21 -8.27 -13.56 6.14
N ILE A 22 -8.00 -12.42 5.50
CA ILE A 22 -6.94 -11.50 5.96
C ILE A 22 -7.26 -10.94 7.35
N THR A 23 -8.52 -10.63 7.61
CA THR A 23 -8.98 -10.13 8.92
C THR A 23 -8.79 -11.21 10.00
N GLU A 24 -9.17 -12.46 9.74
CA GLU A 24 -8.94 -13.58 10.67
C GLU A 24 -7.45 -13.79 10.99
N ILE A 25 -6.57 -13.68 9.99
CA ILE A 25 -5.11 -13.77 10.20
C ILE A 25 -4.62 -12.58 11.04
N SER A 26 -5.11 -11.37 10.76
CA SER A 26 -4.77 -10.16 11.51
C SER A 26 -5.16 -10.29 12.99
N GLU A 27 -6.39 -10.70 13.28
CA GLU A 27 -6.90 -10.89 14.65
C GLU A 27 -6.17 -12.00 15.40
N SER A 28 -5.95 -13.16 14.77
CA SER A 28 -5.31 -14.31 15.42
C SER A 28 -3.83 -14.11 15.72
N SER A 29 -3.16 -13.26 14.95
CA SER A 29 -1.74 -12.93 15.12
C SER A 29 -1.48 -11.70 15.98
N GLY A 30 -2.46 -10.81 16.10
CA GLY A 30 -2.28 -9.49 16.70
C GLY A 30 -1.50 -8.49 15.83
N CYS A 31 -1.32 -8.79 14.54
CA CYS A 31 -0.74 -7.88 13.56
C CYS A 31 -1.81 -7.11 12.81
N THR A 32 -1.56 -5.86 12.44
CA THR A 32 -2.30 -5.18 11.38
C THR A 32 -1.79 -5.66 10.03
N ILE A 33 -2.68 -6.02 9.11
CA ILE A 33 -2.35 -6.44 7.74
C ILE A 33 -3.13 -5.57 6.75
N GLN A 34 -2.42 -4.84 5.90
CA GLN A 34 -3.02 -4.10 4.78
C GLN A 34 -2.55 -4.66 3.44
N CYS A 35 -3.49 -4.92 2.54
CA CYS A 35 -3.21 -5.37 1.17
C CYS A 35 -3.35 -4.20 0.20
N LEU A 36 -2.41 -4.03 -0.73
CA LEU A 36 -2.49 -3.06 -1.82
C LEU A 36 -2.25 -3.73 -3.18
N ASN A 37 -2.85 -3.17 -4.23
CA ASN A 37 -2.49 -3.46 -5.60
C ASN A 37 -1.11 -2.90 -5.91
N ALA A 38 -0.12 -3.77 -6.06
CA ALA A 38 1.27 -3.42 -6.26
C ALA A 38 1.54 -2.79 -7.64
N ASP A 39 0.60 -2.88 -8.58
CA ASP A 39 0.68 -2.13 -9.85
C ASP A 39 0.62 -0.60 -9.65
N LEU A 40 0.03 -0.17 -8.53
CA LEU A 40 -0.08 1.24 -8.15
C LEU A 40 1.01 1.67 -7.16
N VAL A 41 1.97 0.78 -6.88
CA VAL A 41 3.09 1.04 -5.96
C VAL A 41 4.33 1.42 -6.75
N ALA A 42 4.79 2.67 -6.55
CA ALA A 42 5.99 3.22 -7.16
C ALA A 42 7.31 2.87 -6.44
N GLY A 43 7.41 1.71 -5.79
CA GLY A 43 8.63 1.24 -5.12
C GLY A 43 8.57 1.24 -3.59
N GLU A 44 9.60 0.70 -2.95
CA GLU A 44 9.65 0.51 -1.50
C GLU A 44 9.64 1.84 -0.72
N LYS A 45 10.32 2.87 -1.23
CA LYS A 45 10.32 4.22 -0.62
C LYS A 45 8.92 4.81 -0.51
N HIS A 46 8.05 4.51 -1.47
CA HIS A 46 6.65 4.94 -1.43
C HIS A 46 5.92 4.29 -0.25
N LEU A 47 5.99 2.96 -0.11
CA LEU A 47 5.36 2.24 0.99
C LEU A 47 5.93 2.64 2.35
N LEU A 48 7.25 2.71 2.47
CA LEU A 48 7.93 3.12 3.70
C LEU A 48 7.46 4.50 4.16
N PHE A 49 7.35 5.45 3.24
CA PHE A 49 6.91 6.80 3.57
C PHE A 49 5.44 6.85 3.98
N ALA A 50 4.57 6.10 3.30
CA ALA A 50 3.16 5.97 3.67
C ALA A 50 2.97 5.35 5.06
N VAL A 51 3.68 4.25 5.37
CA VAL A 51 3.66 3.61 6.70
C VAL A 51 4.14 4.58 7.77
N THR A 52 5.26 5.27 7.53
CA THR A 52 5.81 6.23 8.49
C THR A 52 4.83 7.37 8.79
N LYS A 53 4.15 7.88 7.75
CA LYS A 53 3.13 8.93 7.88
C LYS A 53 1.91 8.45 8.67
N ALA A 54 1.41 7.26 8.38
CA ALA A 54 0.28 6.66 9.09
C ALA A 54 0.59 6.44 10.58
N LEU A 55 1.74 5.81 10.89
CA LEU A 55 2.18 5.59 12.27
C LEU A 55 2.28 6.90 13.05
N ARG A 56 2.85 7.94 12.43
CA ARG A 56 2.93 9.28 13.03
C ARG A 56 1.57 9.92 13.24
N ALA A 57 0.64 9.76 12.30
CA ALA A 57 -0.72 10.29 12.43
C ALA A 57 -1.46 9.64 13.60
N PHE A 58 -1.31 8.32 13.78
CA PHE A 58 -1.87 7.59 14.92
C PHE A 58 -1.24 8.00 16.25
N ASP A 59 0.09 8.09 16.33
CA ASP A 59 0.80 8.53 17.54
C ASP A 59 0.34 9.93 17.99
N GLN A 60 0.00 10.80 17.03
CA GLN A 60 -0.48 12.16 17.29
C GLN A 60 -2.00 12.28 17.46
N GLY A 61 -2.76 11.19 17.30
CA GLY A 61 -4.23 11.22 17.30
C GLY A 61 -4.83 12.10 16.18
N LYS A 62 -4.13 12.21 15.05
CA LYS A 62 -4.52 13.00 13.86
C LYS A 62 -4.91 12.14 12.66
N ASN A 63 -4.91 10.82 12.83
CA ASN A 63 -5.33 9.86 11.82
C ASN A 63 -6.76 10.13 11.36
N ALA A 64 -7.02 10.00 10.06
CA ALA A 64 -8.35 10.15 9.50
C ALA A 64 -9.14 8.84 9.61
N ALA A 65 -8.50 7.70 9.34
CA ALA A 65 -9.08 6.38 9.47
C ALA A 65 -8.94 5.84 10.90
N LYS A 66 -9.96 5.09 11.35
CA LYS A 66 -9.92 4.41 12.66
C LYS A 66 -9.00 3.19 12.66
N ASP A 67 -8.82 2.57 11.50
CA ASP A 67 -7.97 1.41 11.30
C ASP A 67 -6.60 1.82 10.75
N MET A 68 -5.54 1.22 11.29
CA MET A 68 -4.16 1.53 10.90
C MET A 68 -3.86 1.14 9.45
N GLY A 69 -4.37 -0.01 9.00
CA GLY A 69 -4.20 -0.46 7.62
C GLY A 69 -4.84 0.50 6.62
N ILE A 70 -6.07 0.94 6.92
CA ILE A 70 -6.79 1.91 6.08
C ILE A 70 -6.06 3.26 6.04
N GLU A 71 -5.49 3.73 7.16
CA GLU A 71 -4.71 4.97 7.17
C GLU A 71 -3.42 4.86 6.35
N ILE A 72 -2.77 3.70 6.36
CA ILE A 72 -1.62 3.42 5.48
C ILE A 72 -2.05 3.46 4.02
N MET A 73 -3.16 2.81 3.66
CA MET A 73 -3.72 2.88 2.31
C MET A 73 -4.03 4.32 1.89
N ARG A 74 -4.58 5.14 2.80
CA ARG A 74 -4.85 6.56 2.57
C ARG A 74 -3.59 7.35 2.25
N TYR A 75 -2.53 7.18 3.04
CA TYR A 75 -1.26 7.83 2.72
C TYR A 75 -0.64 7.29 1.43
N ALA A 76 -0.69 5.97 1.20
CA ALA A 76 -0.14 5.34 -0.01
C ALA A 76 -0.91 5.72 -1.28
N SER A 77 -2.20 6.05 -1.21
CA SER A 77 -2.95 6.51 -2.38
C SER A 77 -2.62 7.95 -2.77
N GLY A 78 -1.96 8.71 -1.89
CA GLY A 78 -1.80 10.15 -2.05
C GLY A 78 -3.13 10.91 -1.95
N LYS A 79 -4.22 10.27 -1.49
CA LYS A 79 -5.55 10.87 -1.40
C LYS A 79 -5.87 11.29 0.03
N ARG A 80 -6.62 12.39 0.15
CA ARG A 80 -7.08 12.89 1.45
C ARG A 80 -8.25 12.07 1.98
N GLN A 81 -9.20 11.72 1.11
CA GLN A 81 -10.42 11.01 1.48
C GLN A 81 -10.17 9.51 1.52
N ILE A 82 -10.72 8.84 2.54
CA ILE A 82 -10.60 7.38 2.72
C ILE A 82 -11.25 6.64 1.55
N GLU A 83 -12.42 7.11 1.09
CA GLU A 83 -13.17 6.46 0.01
C GLU A 83 -12.37 6.42 -1.29
N GLU A 84 -11.69 7.51 -1.63
CA GLU A 84 -10.82 7.58 -2.81
C GLU A 84 -9.60 6.65 -2.68
N ALA A 85 -9.11 6.42 -1.45
CA ALA A 85 -7.94 5.58 -1.22
C ALA A 85 -8.17 4.11 -1.56
N PHE A 86 -9.41 3.62 -1.55
CA PHE A 86 -9.73 2.23 -1.93
C PHE A 86 -9.41 1.91 -3.39
N SER A 87 -9.15 2.91 -4.23
CA SER A 87 -8.54 2.73 -5.57
C SER A 87 -7.21 1.96 -5.53
N MET A 88 -6.47 2.02 -4.42
CA MET A 88 -5.24 1.26 -4.19
C MET A 88 -5.48 -0.20 -3.76
N GLY A 89 -6.73 -0.59 -3.51
CA GLY A 89 -7.10 -1.91 -3.03
C GLY A 89 -6.88 -3.02 -4.07
N VAL A 90 -6.82 -4.25 -3.57
CA VAL A 90 -6.85 -5.45 -4.42
C VAL A 90 -8.25 -5.68 -4.98
N HIS A 91 -8.34 -6.40 -6.10
CA HIS A 91 -9.61 -6.66 -6.81
C HIS A 91 -9.81 -8.15 -7.05
N GLU A 92 -10.99 -8.55 -7.55
CA GLU A 92 -11.21 -9.93 -8.02
C GLU A 92 -10.39 -10.20 -9.29
N GLY A 93 -9.92 -11.44 -9.45
CA GLY A 93 -9.03 -11.84 -10.52
C GLY A 93 -7.53 -11.79 -10.14
N LEU A 94 -6.67 -11.66 -11.14
CA LEU A 94 -5.21 -11.67 -10.96
C LEU A 94 -4.72 -10.33 -10.38
N ASN A 95 -3.95 -10.40 -9.31
CA ASN A 95 -3.36 -9.24 -8.65
C ASN A 95 -1.85 -9.41 -8.49
N ASN A 96 -1.11 -8.35 -8.78
CA ASN A 96 0.18 -8.09 -8.15
C ASN A 96 -0.15 -7.49 -6.78
N ILE A 97 0.17 -8.22 -5.70
CA ILE A 97 -0.22 -7.83 -4.35
C ILE A 97 1.01 -7.49 -3.51
N VAL A 98 0.86 -6.49 -2.65
CA VAL A 98 1.76 -6.28 -1.51
C VAL A 98 0.95 -6.27 -0.21
N PHE A 99 1.44 -7.04 0.76
CA PHE A 99 1.02 -6.99 2.15
C PHE A 99 1.97 -6.07 2.92
N ILE A 100 1.38 -5.18 3.69
CA ILE A 100 2.05 -4.38 4.71
C ILE A 100 1.63 -4.95 6.05
N ILE A 101 2.59 -5.46 6.82
CA ILE A 101 2.32 -6.17 8.07
C ILE A 101 2.98 -5.40 9.20
N ILE A 102 2.21 -5.03 10.21
CA ILE A 102 2.68 -4.22 11.35
C ILE A 102 2.32 -4.90 12.66
N GLY A 103 3.28 -4.98 13.58
CA GLY A 103 3.05 -5.56 14.90
C GLY A 103 4.33 -5.69 15.72
N GLU A 104 4.29 -6.58 16.71
CA GLU A 104 5.50 -7.03 17.40
C GLU A 104 6.32 -7.97 16.51
N MET A 105 7.65 -7.94 16.63
CA MET A 105 8.56 -8.64 15.71
C MET A 105 8.21 -10.13 15.53
N GLN A 106 7.92 -10.84 16.62
CA GLN A 106 7.56 -12.26 16.57
C GLN A 106 6.22 -12.49 15.85
N ALA A 107 5.23 -11.63 16.09
CA ALA A 107 3.92 -11.71 15.45
C ALA A 107 4.02 -11.45 13.94
N VAL A 108 4.81 -10.43 13.55
CA VAL A 108 5.09 -10.11 12.14
C VAL A 108 5.73 -11.31 11.44
N SER A 109 6.72 -11.95 12.06
CA SER A 109 7.35 -13.15 11.49
C SER A 109 6.34 -14.28 11.26
N SER A 110 5.46 -14.56 12.22
CA SER A 110 4.44 -15.60 12.07
C SER A 110 3.40 -15.26 11.00
N CYS A 111 2.96 -13.99 10.90
CA CYS A 111 2.10 -13.52 9.81
C CYS A 111 2.74 -13.72 8.44
N MET A 112 4.01 -13.34 8.30
CA MET A 112 4.76 -13.50 7.05
C MET A 112 4.74 -14.95 6.58
N ASP A 113 4.94 -15.91 7.48
CA ASP A 113 4.96 -17.34 7.11
C ASP A 113 3.59 -17.89 6.70
N ILE A 114 2.50 -17.32 7.23
CA ILE A 114 1.13 -17.66 6.81
C ILE A 114 0.86 -17.05 5.42
N LEU A 115 1.13 -15.75 5.24
CA LEU A 115 0.83 -15.03 4.01
C LEU A 115 1.68 -15.50 2.83
N LYS A 116 2.95 -15.90 3.06
CA LYS A 116 3.82 -16.50 2.03
C LYS A 116 3.20 -17.74 1.38
N LYS A 117 2.37 -18.49 2.12
CA LYS A 117 1.68 -19.69 1.59
C LYS A 117 0.46 -19.34 0.75
N MET A 118 -0.03 -18.10 0.81
CA MET A 118 -1.22 -17.65 0.08
C MET A 118 -0.89 -17.07 -1.29
N ILE A 119 0.37 -16.73 -1.55
CA ILE A 119 0.80 -16.05 -2.77
C ILE A 119 1.99 -16.75 -3.42
N ASN A 120 2.15 -16.53 -4.72
CA ASN A 120 3.44 -16.82 -5.37
C ASN A 120 4.38 -15.63 -5.12
N THR A 121 5.32 -15.79 -4.18
CA THR A 121 6.19 -14.69 -3.74
C THR A 121 7.10 -14.21 -4.86
N HIS A 122 7.06 -12.92 -5.16
CA HIS A 122 7.96 -12.25 -6.10
C HIS A 122 8.09 -10.76 -5.74
N ASP A 123 9.19 -10.11 -6.11
CA ASP A 123 9.30 -8.66 -5.99
C ASP A 123 8.42 -8.01 -7.06
N VAL A 124 7.25 -7.55 -6.62
CA VAL A 124 6.34 -6.72 -7.40
C VAL A 124 6.21 -5.33 -6.77
N ILE A 125 7.06 -4.96 -5.81
CA ILE A 125 7.07 -3.63 -5.19
C ILE A 125 7.85 -2.66 -6.06
N SER A 126 8.99 -3.10 -6.61
CA SER A 126 9.87 -2.30 -7.47
C SER A 126 9.09 -1.56 -8.56
N TYR A 127 9.48 -0.31 -8.82
CA TYR A 127 8.93 0.47 -9.93
C TYR A 127 9.51 -0.06 -11.23
N LEU A 128 8.63 -0.46 -12.15
CA LEU A 128 8.98 -1.00 -13.45
C LEU A 128 8.18 -0.26 -14.54
N PRO A 129 8.70 -0.12 -15.78
CA PRO A 129 8.07 0.68 -16.82
C PRO A 129 6.60 0.30 -17.13
N PHE A 130 6.22 -0.97 -16.98
CA PHE A 130 4.84 -1.40 -17.23
C PHE A 130 3.82 -0.81 -16.23
N LYS A 131 4.28 -0.32 -15.06
CA LYS A 131 3.41 0.33 -14.06
C LYS A 131 3.15 1.81 -14.36
N ARG A 132 3.91 2.40 -15.30
CA ARG A 132 3.93 3.83 -15.60
C ARG A 132 2.54 4.42 -15.76
N GLU A 133 1.74 3.87 -16.68
CA GLU A 133 0.42 4.43 -17.00
C GLU A 133 -0.55 4.38 -15.82
N LYS A 134 -0.63 3.23 -15.15
CA LYS A 134 -1.49 3.06 -13.97
C LYS A 134 -1.10 3.99 -12.81
N ILE A 135 0.20 4.16 -12.57
CA ILE A 135 0.71 5.09 -11.54
C ILE A 135 0.42 6.54 -11.94
N MET A 136 0.64 6.91 -13.20
CA MET A 136 0.34 8.28 -13.63
C MET A 136 -1.15 8.61 -13.47
N GLU A 137 -2.03 7.68 -13.85
CA GLU A 137 -3.48 7.83 -13.69
C GLU A 137 -3.87 7.95 -12.20
N GLN A 138 -3.38 7.05 -11.34
CA GLN A 138 -3.68 7.03 -9.90
C GLN A 138 -3.29 8.34 -9.19
N PHE A 139 -2.12 8.88 -9.53
CA PHE A 139 -1.51 10.03 -8.84
C PHE A 139 -1.68 11.35 -9.61
N GLU A 140 -2.46 11.33 -10.69
CA GLU A 140 -2.72 12.49 -11.56
C GLU A 140 -1.40 13.16 -12.01
N ILE A 141 -0.40 12.35 -12.35
CA ILE A 141 0.90 12.83 -12.85
C ILE A 141 0.75 13.17 -14.32
N THR A 142 0.94 14.45 -14.68
CA THR A 142 0.67 14.93 -16.04
C THR A 142 1.90 14.86 -16.95
N ALA A 143 1.66 14.91 -18.27
CA ALA A 143 2.74 14.98 -19.24
C ALA A 143 3.57 16.26 -19.11
N GLU A 144 2.95 17.37 -18.70
CA GLU A 144 3.62 18.65 -18.45
C GLU A 144 4.59 18.54 -17.27
N GLU A 145 4.20 17.86 -16.18
CA GLU A 145 5.10 17.59 -15.06
C GLU A 145 6.31 16.77 -15.52
N LEU A 146 6.06 15.68 -16.26
CA LEU A 146 7.13 14.82 -16.78
C LEU A 146 8.05 15.53 -17.77
N ALA A 147 7.54 16.50 -18.55
CA ALA A 147 8.36 17.30 -19.44
C ALA A 147 9.39 18.17 -18.68
N VAL A 148 9.11 18.52 -17.42
CA VAL A 148 10.00 19.31 -16.56
C VAL A 148 11.01 18.44 -15.82
N VAL A 149 10.55 17.34 -15.19
CA VAL A 149 11.38 16.54 -14.28
C VAL A 149 11.94 15.25 -14.90
N GLY A 150 11.37 14.80 -16.02
CA GLY A 150 11.69 13.54 -16.69
C GLY A 150 10.95 12.32 -16.09
N GLU A 151 10.76 11.28 -16.91
CA GLU A 151 9.99 10.09 -16.51
C GLU A 151 10.59 9.32 -15.33
N GLN A 152 11.90 9.37 -15.16
CA GLN A 152 12.60 8.75 -14.03
C GLN A 152 12.15 9.31 -12.67
N MET A 153 11.48 10.46 -12.66
CA MET A 153 11.00 11.13 -11.45
C MET A 153 9.59 10.72 -11.03
N ILE A 154 8.90 9.83 -11.77
CA ILE A 154 7.56 9.32 -11.39
C ILE A 154 7.53 8.83 -9.93
N PRO A 155 8.46 7.97 -9.45
CA PRO A 155 8.49 7.57 -8.04
C PRO A 155 8.65 8.75 -7.05
N ALA A 156 9.37 9.79 -7.42
CA ALA A 156 9.56 10.97 -6.57
C ALA A 156 8.28 11.82 -6.51
N LEU A 157 7.58 11.99 -7.63
CA LEU A 157 6.28 12.66 -7.68
C LEU A 157 5.23 11.92 -6.84
N VAL A 158 5.24 10.58 -6.86
CA VAL A 158 4.37 9.78 -5.98
C VAL A 158 4.67 10.07 -4.51
N ILE A 159 5.93 10.07 -4.10
CA ILE A 159 6.33 10.42 -2.72
C ILE A 159 5.89 11.84 -2.36
N GLU A 160 5.96 12.78 -3.29
CA GLU A 160 5.44 14.14 -3.11
C GLU A 160 3.93 14.14 -2.83
N ARG A 161 3.13 13.39 -3.62
CA ARG A 161 1.69 13.26 -3.38
C ARG A 161 1.40 12.71 -1.97
N VAL A 162 2.14 11.69 -1.53
CA VAL A 162 2.05 11.16 -0.16
C VAL A 162 2.41 12.23 0.90
N ALA A 163 3.40 13.08 0.63
CA ALA A 163 3.79 14.16 1.54
C ALA A 163 2.68 15.19 1.72
N LEU A 164 2.00 15.54 0.61
CA LEU A 164 1.02 16.61 0.49
C LEU A 164 -0.40 16.25 0.95
N VAL A 165 -0.68 14.97 1.23
CA VAL A 165 -1.99 14.46 1.69
C VAL A 165 -2.64 15.32 2.79
N ASP A 166 -1.85 15.82 3.75
CA ASP A 166 -2.36 16.58 4.89
C ASP A 166 -2.36 18.12 4.66
N ILE A 167 -1.76 18.58 3.56
CA ILE A 167 -1.48 20.00 3.28
C ILE A 167 -2.49 20.58 2.28
N LEU A 168 -2.81 19.83 1.22
CA LEU A 168 -3.73 20.30 0.19
C LEU A 168 -5.16 20.28 0.73
N LYS A 169 -5.82 21.45 0.67
CA LYS A 169 -7.21 21.69 1.09
C LYS A 169 -8.13 21.67 -0.11
#